data_AF-A0A7K0N6Q6-F1
#
_entry.id   AF-A0A7K0N6Q6-F1
#
_cell.length_a   1.000
_cell.length_b   1.000
_cell.length_c   1.000
_cell.angle_alpha   90.00
_cell.angle_beta   90.00
_cell.angle_gamma   90.00
#
_symmetry.space_group_name_H-M   'P 1'
#
loop_
_entity.id
_entity.type
_entity.pdbx_description
1 polymer ?
#
loop_
_entity_poly.entity_id
_entity_poly.type
_entity_poly.pdbx_seq_one_letter_code
_entity_poly.pdbx_strand_id
1 'polypeptide(L)'
;GIHSIAFDPDTDIVLHRRRSLPAHPNGMTFTAYDDAGEQIRTQTYYSVGGGFVIDESAVGADRVVLDSTAVRFPFNTGHELLDICRREGLAVSDVVWQNELSWRSPEDIRAGLLNLWSVMVDCVEAGCRSVGVLPGGLKVERRAPALFRDLSARSGSHDPLAVMDWVNLFAIAVNEENASGGRVVTAPTNGAAGIVPAVLHYYARFIPDANEDGIVRMLLTAAAIAVLFKENASISGAEVGCQGEVGAACSMAAAALCEVLGGTPEQVENAAEIGIEHNLGLTCDPVGGLVQIPCIERNAIGAVKAINAARLSLHGNGHHKVSLDAAIRTMRDTGRDMHVKYKETSRGGLAVNVIEC
;
A
#
# COMPACT_ATOMS: atom_id res chain seq x y z
N GLY A 1 23.33 -11.43 15.59
CA GLY A 1 24.68 -11.76 15.09
C GLY A 1 25.67 -11.79 16.23
N ILE A 2 25.65 -12.84 17.06
CA ILE A 2 26.62 -13.05 18.17
C ILE A 2 27.75 -14.04 17.79
N HIS A 3 27.64 -14.67 16.62
CA HIS A 3 28.59 -15.64 16.10
C HIS A 3 29.02 -15.19 14.71
N SER A 4 30.34 -15.10 14.49
CA SER A 4 30.91 -14.72 13.20
C SER A 4 31.14 -15.98 12.38
N ILE A 5 30.79 -15.93 11.10
CA ILE A 5 31.02 -17.00 10.14
C ILE A 5 31.83 -16.44 8.97
N ALA A 6 32.51 -17.31 8.23
CA ALA A 6 33.02 -16.94 6.91
C ALA A 6 31.81 -16.66 5.99
N PHE A 7 31.86 -15.56 5.25
CA PHE A 7 30.85 -15.19 4.27
C PHE A 7 31.53 -14.43 3.13
N ASP A 8 31.43 -14.97 1.92
CA ASP A 8 31.87 -14.33 0.69
C ASP A 8 30.65 -13.96 -0.15
N PRO A 9 30.28 -12.66 -0.26
CA PRO A 9 29.12 -12.23 -1.02
C PRO A 9 29.10 -12.70 -2.48
N ASP A 10 30.28 -12.93 -3.10
CA ASP A 10 30.36 -13.32 -4.51
C ASP A 10 30.00 -14.79 -4.74
N THR A 11 30.18 -15.64 -3.73
CA THR A 11 29.85 -17.08 -3.81
C THR A 11 28.58 -17.43 -3.04
N ASP A 12 28.32 -16.73 -1.94
CA ASP A 12 27.27 -17.08 -0.99
C ASP A 12 25.94 -16.37 -1.30
N ILE A 13 25.96 -15.34 -2.17
CA ILE A 13 24.76 -14.70 -2.72
C ILE A 13 24.62 -15.03 -4.21
N VAL A 14 23.81 -16.05 -4.51
CA VAL A 14 23.55 -16.47 -5.89
C VAL A 14 22.29 -15.81 -6.44
N LEU A 15 22.44 -14.92 -7.43
CA LEU A 15 21.32 -14.23 -8.09
C LEU A 15 20.84 -14.97 -9.36
N HIS A 16 19.74 -15.71 -9.24
CA HIS A 16 19.13 -16.40 -10.37
C HIS A 16 18.24 -15.48 -11.24
N ARG A 17 18.85 -14.76 -12.19
CA ARG A 17 18.15 -13.76 -13.04
C ARG A 17 17.11 -14.30 -14.02
N ARG A 18 17.12 -15.61 -14.30
CA ARG A 18 16.27 -16.25 -15.34
C ARG A 18 15.54 -17.50 -14.85
N ARG A 19 15.54 -17.73 -13.54
CA ARG A 19 14.83 -18.84 -12.92
C ARG A 19 13.94 -18.27 -11.83
N SER A 20 12.77 -18.87 -11.69
CA SER A 20 11.85 -18.57 -10.60
C SER A 20 11.50 -19.90 -9.93
N LEU A 21 11.31 -19.83 -8.62
CA LEU A 21 10.80 -20.96 -7.88
C LEU A 21 9.31 -21.19 -8.24
N PRO A 22 8.78 -22.43 -8.13
CA PRO A 22 7.47 -22.77 -8.68
C PRO A 22 6.28 -22.06 -8.04
N ALA A 23 6.40 -21.72 -6.74
CA ALA A 23 5.28 -21.20 -5.95
C ALA A 23 4.98 -19.73 -6.19
N HIS A 24 6.02 -18.89 -6.16
CA HIS A 24 5.91 -17.45 -6.26
C HIS A 24 7.22 -16.89 -6.85
N PRO A 25 7.18 -15.87 -7.72
CA PRO A 25 8.38 -15.33 -8.38
C PRO A 25 9.41 -14.77 -7.40
N ASN A 26 8.97 -14.23 -6.25
CA ASN A 26 9.85 -13.70 -5.21
C ASN A 26 10.19 -14.78 -4.18
N GLY A 27 10.94 -15.79 -4.60
CA GLY A 27 11.42 -16.87 -3.74
C GLY A 27 12.92 -16.78 -3.48
N MET A 28 13.35 -17.18 -2.27
CA MET A 28 14.76 -17.32 -1.88
C MET A 28 14.96 -18.60 -1.08
N THR A 29 16.11 -19.25 -1.28
CA THR A 29 16.50 -20.44 -0.52
C THR A 29 17.73 -20.11 0.32
N PHE A 30 17.65 -20.35 1.62
CA PHE A 30 18.79 -20.30 2.52
C PHE A 30 19.32 -21.71 2.71
N THR A 31 20.64 -21.85 2.62
CA THR A 31 21.32 -23.11 2.90
C THR A 31 22.45 -22.86 3.88
N ALA A 32 22.50 -23.65 4.95
CA ALA A 32 23.54 -23.61 5.97
C ALA A 32 24.43 -24.85 5.82
N TYR A 33 25.74 -24.64 5.95
CA TYR A 33 26.78 -25.66 5.85
C TYR A 33 27.58 -25.71 7.16
N ASP A 34 28.17 -26.87 7.45
CA ASP A 34 29.14 -27.02 8.53
C ASP A 34 30.58 -26.69 8.06
N ASP A 35 31.54 -26.79 8.97
CA ASP A 35 32.96 -26.52 8.70
C ASP A 35 33.59 -27.50 7.70
N ALA A 36 32.97 -28.67 7.48
CA ALA A 36 33.40 -29.65 6.48
C ALA A 36 32.77 -29.38 5.10
N GLY A 37 31.87 -28.40 4.99
CA GLY A 37 31.11 -28.10 3.78
C GLY A 37 29.90 -29.00 3.57
N GLU A 38 29.49 -29.78 4.59
CA GLU A 38 28.28 -30.59 4.53
C GLU A 38 27.05 -29.72 4.81
N GLN A 39 25.99 -29.93 4.02
CA GLN A 39 24.75 -29.17 4.17
C GLN A 39 24.02 -29.60 5.45
N ILE A 40 23.88 -28.67 6.40
CA ILE A 40 23.16 -28.87 7.66
C ILE A 40 21.65 -28.71 7.44
N ARG A 41 21.25 -27.64 6.73
CA ARG A 41 19.85 -27.27 6.55
C ARG A 41 19.67 -26.47 5.28
N THR A 42 18.55 -26.68 4.61
CA THR A 42 18.07 -25.80 3.55
C THR A 42 16.62 -25.45 3.81
N GLN A 43 16.23 -24.22 3.50
CA GLN A 43 14.86 -23.76 3.64
C GLN A 43 14.55 -22.71 2.59
N THR A 44 13.45 -22.91 1.87
CA THR A 44 12.93 -21.97 0.89
C THR A 44 11.83 -21.12 1.50
N TYR A 45 11.85 -19.83 1.18
CA TYR A 45 10.88 -18.83 1.59
C TYR A 45 10.41 -18.00 0.39
N TYR A 46 9.18 -17.50 0.48
CA TYR A 46 8.54 -16.68 -0.53
C TYR A 46 8.02 -15.38 0.09
N SER A 47 8.36 -14.25 -0.52
CA SER A 47 7.82 -12.94 -0.18
C SER A 47 6.58 -12.66 -1.03
N VAL A 48 5.40 -12.78 -0.43
CA VAL A 48 4.10 -12.76 -1.13
C VAL A 48 3.42 -11.38 -1.17
N GLY A 49 4.17 -10.32 -0.86
CA GLY A 49 3.67 -8.94 -0.85
C GLY A 49 3.36 -8.43 0.55
N GLY A 50 3.34 -7.10 0.73
CA GLY A 50 3.06 -6.44 2.01
C GLY A 50 4.06 -6.73 3.15
N GLY A 51 5.21 -7.34 2.85
CA GLY A 51 6.21 -7.77 3.83
C GLY A 51 5.96 -9.15 4.45
N PHE A 52 4.94 -9.89 4.00
CA PHE A 52 4.67 -11.25 4.46
C PHE A 52 5.61 -12.27 3.81
N VAL A 53 6.11 -13.19 4.62
CA VAL A 53 7.00 -14.28 4.19
C VAL A 53 6.36 -15.62 4.56
N ILE A 54 6.27 -16.53 3.59
CA ILE A 54 5.80 -17.91 3.79
C ILE A 54 6.93 -18.88 3.45
N ASP A 55 6.93 -20.06 4.05
CA ASP A 55 7.87 -21.12 3.68
C ASP A 55 7.33 -21.99 2.52
N GLU A 56 8.19 -22.83 1.94
CA GLU A 56 7.81 -23.74 0.84
C GLU A 56 6.78 -24.82 1.23
N SER A 57 6.66 -25.16 2.51
CA SER A 57 5.62 -26.07 2.97
C SER A 57 4.24 -25.41 3.12
N ALA A 58 4.18 -24.08 3.13
CA ALA A 58 2.95 -23.28 3.12
C ALA A 58 2.42 -22.97 1.72
N VAL A 59 3.05 -23.50 0.66
CA VAL A 59 2.61 -23.32 -0.73
C VAL A 59 1.58 -24.41 -1.07
N GLY A 60 0.32 -24.03 -0.89
CA GLY A 60 -0.87 -24.85 -1.06
C GLY A 60 -2.01 -24.15 -0.31
N ALA A 61 -3.27 -24.44 -0.64
CA ALA A 61 -4.44 -23.75 -0.08
C ALA A 61 -4.61 -23.85 1.47
N ASP A 62 -3.65 -24.43 2.17
CA ASP A 62 -3.65 -24.65 3.61
C ASP A 62 -2.23 -24.41 4.15
N ARG A 63 -2.12 -23.51 5.13
CA ARG A 63 -1.03 -23.39 6.13
C ARG A 63 0.02 -22.28 5.99
N VAL A 64 -0.43 -21.05 5.74
CA VAL A 64 -0.08 -20.01 6.74
C VAL A 64 -0.71 -20.50 8.05
N VAL A 65 -0.06 -20.44 9.22
CA VAL A 65 -0.79 -20.66 10.48
C VAL A 65 -1.83 -19.55 10.55
N LEU A 66 -3.01 -19.82 9.97
CA LEU A 66 -4.13 -18.92 9.96
C LEU A 66 -4.43 -18.74 11.42
N ASP A 67 -4.34 -17.49 11.86
CA ASP A 67 -4.80 -17.14 13.18
C ASP A 67 -6.28 -17.53 13.23
N SER A 68 -6.57 -18.60 13.98
CA SER A 68 -7.91 -19.16 14.11
C SER A 68 -8.75 -18.41 15.12
N THR A 69 -8.26 -17.26 15.62
CA THR A 69 -9.00 -16.38 16.51
C THR A 69 -10.30 -15.97 15.84
N ALA A 70 -11.42 -16.41 16.44
CA ALA A 70 -12.74 -16.01 16.00
C ALA A 70 -12.92 -14.51 16.26
N VAL A 71 -13.15 -13.77 15.18
CA VAL A 71 -13.53 -12.35 15.25
C VAL A 71 -15.03 -12.20 15.36
N ARG A 72 -15.48 -11.06 15.90
CA ARG A 72 -16.91 -10.81 16.16
C ARG A 72 -17.72 -10.72 14.87
N PHE A 73 -17.17 -10.09 13.84
CA PHE A 73 -17.82 -9.79 12.58
C PHE A 73 -16.92 -10.18 11.40
N PRO A 74 -16.76 -11.49 11.11
CA PRO A 74 -15.95 -11.93 9.98
C PRO A 74 -16.62 -11.49 8.66
N PHE A 75 -15.82 -10.99 7.71
CA PHE A 75 -16.24 -10.67 6.35
C PHE A 75 -15.12 -10.99 5.38
N ASN A 76 -15.49 -11.51 4.21
CA ASN A 76 -14.61 -11.79 3.09
C ASN A 76 -14.97 -10.95 1.87
N THR A 77 -16.21 -10.43 1.76
CA THR A 77 -16.65 -9.62 0.62
C THR A 77 -17.15 -8.24 1.05
N GLY A 78 -17.13 -7.27 0.13
CA GLY A 78 -17.74 -5.97 0.33
C GLY A 78 -19.23 -6.08 0.64
N HIS A 79 -19.92 -7.02 -0.03
CA HIS A 79 -21.32 -7.32 0.27
C HIS A 79 -21.56 -7.75 1.72
N GLU A 80 -20.75 -8.69 2.23
CA GLU A 80 -20.83 -9.16 3.61
C GLU A 80 -20.52 -8.04 4.61
N LEU A 81 -19.51 -7.21 4.33
CA LEU A 81 -19.18 -6.04 5.14
C LEU A 81 -20.37 -5.07 5.24
N LEU A 82 -21.02 -4.77 4.12
CA LEU A 82 -22.20 -3.91 4.11
C LEU A 82 -23.41 -4.55 4.80
N ASP A 83 -23.61 -5.86 4.67
CA ASP A 83 -24.65 -6.58 5.41
C ASP A 83 -24.45 -6.47 6.92
N ILE A 84 -23.21 -6.57 7.40
CA ILE A 84 -22.87 -6.37 8.81
C ILE A 84 -23.17 -4.93 9.22
N CYS A 85 -22.71 -3.93 8.46
CA CYS A 85 -22.95 -2.52 8.76
C CYS A 85 -24.45 -2.23 8.88
N ARG A 86 -25.27 -2.73 7.93
CA ARG A 86 -26.73 -2.57 7.95
C ARG A 86 -27.40 -3.29 9.11
N ARG A 87 -26.98 -4.53 9.40
CA ARG A 87 -27.59 -5.35 10.46
C ARG A 87 -27.31 -4.78 11.85
N GLU A 88 -26.09 -4.31 12.08
CA GLU A 88 -25.63 -3.86 13.40
C GLU A 88 -25.76 -2.34 13.59
N GLY A 89 -26.03 -1.57 12.52
CA GLY A 89 -26.07 -0.11 12.56
C GLY A 89 -24.69 0.51 12.81
N LEU A 90 -23.63 -0.10 12.27
CA LEU A 90 -22.24 0.28 12.49
C LEU A 90 -21.63 0.92 11.23
N ALA A 91 -20.66 1.82 11.42
CA ALA A 91 -19.78 2.25 10.34
C ALA A 91 -18.76 1.15 9.99
N VAL A 92 -18.05 1.31 8.87
CA VAL A 92 -17.05 0.31 8.44
C VAL A 92 -15.89 0.24 9.44
N SER A 93 -15.42 1.38 9.94
CA SER A 93 -14.38 1.41 11.00
C SER A 93 -14.81 0.73 12.29
N ASP A 94 -16.09 0.84 12.68
CA ASP A 94 -16.62 0.19 13.88
C ASP A 94 -16.60 -1.34 13.75
N VAL A 95 -16.90 -1.88 12.56
CA VAL A 95 -16.81 -3.32 12.29
C VAL A 95 -15.39 -3.82 12.50
N VAL A 96 -14.40 -3.12 11.95
CA VAL A 96 -12.98 -3.49 12.12
C VAL A 96 -12.52 -3.31 13.56
N TRP A 97 -12.94 -2.23 14.23
CA TRP A 97 -12.65 -2.02 15.66
C TRP A 97 -13.13 -3.21 16.49
N GLN A 98 -14.36 -3.67 16.28
CA GLN A 98 -14.93 -4.80 17.00
C GLN A 98 -14.21 -6.12 16.72
N ASN A 99 -13.63 -6.28 15.53
CA ASN A 99 -12.78 -7.44 15.21
C ASN A 99 -11.40 -7.34 15.86
N GLU A 100 -10.77 -6.15 15.86
CA GLU A 100 -9.45 -5.94 16.47
C GLU A 100 -9.42 -6.23 17.98
N LEU A 101 -10.55 -6.02 18.66
CA LEU A 101 -10.74 -6.35 20.08
C LEU A 101 -10.58 -7.85 20.40
N SER A 102 -10.61 -8.73 19.39
CA SER A 102 -10.33 -10.15 19.59
C SER A 102 -8.85 -10.43 19.92
N TRP A 103 -7.94 -9.51 19.58
CA TRP A 103 -6.50 -9.70 19.78
C TRP A 103 -5.87 -8.71 20.77
N ARG A 104 -6.44 -7.51 20.89
CA ARG A 104 -5.81 -6.38 21.58
C ARG A 104 -6.81 -5.61 22.43
N SER A 105 -6.31 -4.93 23.46
CA SER A 105 -7.14 -4.01 24.23
C SER A 105 -7.52 -2.76 23.41
N PRO A 106 -8.63 -2.07 23.73
CA PRO A 106 -8.98 -0.79 23.13
C PRO A 106 -7.82 0.23 23.15
N GLU A 107 -7.09 0.30 24.26
CA GLU A 107 -5.98 1.21 24.47
C GLU A 107 -4.80 0.87 23.55
N ASP A 108 -4.47 -0.41 23.41
CA ASP A 108 -3.38 -0.88 22.53
C ASP A 108 -3.70 -0.62 21.06
N ILE A 109 -4.95 -0.84 20.63
CA ILE A 109 -5.39 -0.57 19.25
C ILE A 109 -5.24 0.92 18.96
N ARG A 110 -5.81 1.79 19.81
CA ARG A 110 -5.73 3.24 19.61
C ARG A 110 -4.28 3.73 19.62
N ALA A 111 -3.48 3.30 20.58
CA ALA A 111 -2.08 3.69 20.69
C ALA A 111 -1.25 3.21 19.48
N GLY A 112 -1.48 1.97 19.02
CA GLY A 112 -0.83 1.42 17.84
C GLY A 112 -1.16 2.21 16.57
N LEU A 113 -2.44 2.52 16.34
CA LEU A 113 -2.88 3.29 15.17
C LEU A 113 -2.32 4.73 15.19
N LEU A 114 -2.32 5.39 16.34
CA LEU A 114 -1.72 6.73 16.46
C LEU A 114 -0.20 6.72 16.36
N ASN A 115 0.46 5.63 16.76
CA ASN A 115 1.88 5.45 16.49
C ASN A 115 2.16 5.23 14.99
N LEU A 116 1.32 4.49 14.26
CA LEU A 116 1.45 4.42 12.79
C LEU A 116 1.31 5.81 12.17
N TRP A 117 0.33 6.60 12.62
CA TRP A 117 0.15 7.97 12.18
C TRP A 117 1.37 8.85 12.50
N SER A 118 1.93 8.78 13.71
CA SER A 118 3.11 9.58 14.05
C SER A 118 4.32 9.23 13.18
N VAL A 119 4.54 7.94 12.88
CA VAL A 119 5.60 7.51 11.97
C VAL A 119 5.36 8.02 10.54
N MET A 120 4.10 8.05 10.08
CA MET A 120 3.74 8.63 8.78
C MET A 120 4.03 10.14 8.73
N VAL A 121 3.71 10.88 9.80
CA VAL A 121 4.03 12.31 9.94
C VAL A 121 5.54 12.53 9.89
N ASP A 122 6.30 11.78 10.70
CA ASP A 122 7.77 11.84 10.72
C ASP A 122 8.37 11.59 9.33
N CYS A 123 7.80 10.65 8.57
CA CYS A 123 8.25 10.31 7.22
C CYS A 123 8.07 11.49 6.24
N VAL A 124 6.91 12.14 6.26
CA VAL A 124 6.66 13.35 5.45
C VAL A 124 7.61 14.48 5.84
N GLU A 125 7.81 14.71 7.15
CA GLU A 125 8.75 15.73 7.62
C GLU A 125 10.18 15.46 7.18
N ALA A 126 10.63 14.21 7.28
CA ALA A 126 11.94 13.78 6.82
C ALA A 126 12.09 14.02 5.31
N GLY A 127 11.12 13.59 4.50
CA GLY A 127 11.14 13.79 3.04
C GLY A 127 11.16 15.27 2.64
N CYS A 128 10.51 16.14 3.41
CA CYS A 128 10.54 17.60 3.18
C CYS A 128 11.89 18.25 3.55
N ARG A 129 12.74 17.60 4.35
CA ARG A 129 14.05 18.11 4.79
C ARG A 129 15.22 17.49 4.01
N SER A 130 15.08 16.25 3.57
CA SER A 130 16.11 15.47 2.88
C SER A 130 16.36 15.99 1.46
N VAL A 131 17.48 16.66 1.23
CA VAL A 131 17.92 17.09 -0.11
C VAL A 131 18.82 16.05 -0.77
N GLY A 132 18.94 16.11 -2.09
CA GLY A 132 19.91 15.32 -2.85
C GLY A 132 19.29 14.51 -3.99
N VAL A 133 20.05 13.51 -4.45
CA VAL A 133 19.70 12.63 -5.57
C VAL A 133 19.41 11.24 -5.03
N LEU A 134 18.34 10.60 -5.50
CA LEU A 134 17.96 9.25 -5.12
C LEU A 134 19.03 8.22 -5.58
N PRO A 135 19.28 7.15 -4.79
CA PRO A 135 20.22 6.10 -5.14
C PRO A 135 19.74 5.27 -6.35
N GLY A 136 20.54 4.31 -6.82
CA GLY A 136 20.13 3.38 -7.90
C GLY A 136 20.46 3.82 -9.33
N GLY A 137 21.14 4.96 -9.52
CA GLY A 137 21.78 5.29 -10.80
C GLY A 137 20.91 6.02 -11.83
N LEU A 138 19.61 6.21 -11.57
CA LEU A 138 18.71 7.02 -12.42
C LEU A 138 18.92 8.53 -12.27
N LYS A 139 19.69 8.96 -11.25
CA LYS A 139 19.98 10.37 -10.95
C LYS A 139 18.71 11.23 -10.76
N VAL A 140 17.66 10.66 -10.17
CA VAL A 140 16.42 11.38 -9.88
C VAL A 140 16.63 12.32 -8.70
N GLU A 141 16.43 13.61 -8.90
CA GLU A 141 16.51 14.61 -7.81
C GLU A 141 15.27 14.54 -6.91
N ARG A 142 15.48 14.72 -5.61
CA ARG A 142 14.39 14.88 -4.65
C ARG A 142 13.69 16.22 -4.85
N ARG A 143 12.37 16.18 -5.02
CA ARG A 143 11.50 17.34 -5.29
C ARG A 143 10.80 17.84 -4.03
N ALA A 144 10.54 16.97 -3.04
CA ALA A 144 9.77 17.34 -1.85
C ALA A 144 10.33 18.56 -1.10
N PRO A 145 11.66 18.71 -0.86
CA PRO A 145 12.17 19.86 -0.12
C PRO A 145 11.95 21.21 -0.82
N ALA A 146 12.11 21.24 -2.14
CA ALA A 146 11.90 22.46 -2.92
C ALA A 146 10.41 22.83 -2.97
N LEU A 147 9.55 21.84 -3.19
CA LEU A 147 8.10 22.01 -3.20
C LEU A 147 7.58 22.46 -1.82
N PHE A 148 8.09 21.89 -0.72
CA PHE A 148 7.73 22.31 0.63
C PHE A 148 8.09 23.77 0.90
N ARG A 149 9.29 24.23 0.50
CA ARG A 149 9.69 25.63 0.66
C ARG A 149 8.78 26.56 -0.14
N ASP A 150 8.47 26.22 -1.39
CA ASP A 150 7.62 27.03 -2.26
C ASP A 150 6.19 27.13 -1.70
N LEU A 151 5.57 26.00 -1.34
CA LEU A 151 4.22 25.97 -0.77
C LEU A 151 4.14 26.69 0.59
N SER A 152 5.18 26.58 1.42
CA SER A 152 5.25 27.29 2.70
C SER A 152 5.39 28.81 2.51
N ALA A 153 6.17 29.23 1.51
CA ALA A 153 6.33 30.65 1.18
C ALA A 153 5.05 31.27 0.59
N ARG A 154 4.23 30.46 -0.09
CA ARG A 154 2.92 30.85 -0.65
C ARG A 154 1.77 30.68 0.33
N SER A 155 2.03 30.54 1.63
CA SER A 155 0.97 30.44 2.65
C SER A 155 0.05 31.67 2.58
N GLY A 156 -1.24 31.44 2.31
CA GLY A 156 -2.22 32.51 2.06
C GLY A 156 -2.48 32.83 0.58
N SER A 157 -1.86 32.10 -0.35
CA SER A 157 -2.22 32.14 -1.78
C SER A 157 -3.70 31.78 -1.98
N HIS A 158 -4.36 32.47 -2.92
CA HIS A 158 -5.73 32.17 -3.36
C HIS A 158 -5.78 31.15 -4.50
N ASP A 159 -4.67 30.47 -4.79
CA ASP A 159 -4.64 29.40 -5.80
C ASP A 159 -5.58 28.25 -5.36
N PRO A 160 -6.67 27.98 -6.11
CA PRO A 160 -7.61 26.93 -5.75
C PRO A 160 -6.99 25.52 -5.78
N LEU A 161 -5.83 25.34 -6.42
CA LEU A 161 -5.13 24.06 -6.52
C LEU A 161 -4.05 23.88 -5.44
N ALA A 162 -3.79 24.87 -4.58
CA ALA A 162 -2.73 24.79 -3.57
C ALA A 162 -2.90 23.59 -2.62
N VAL A 163 -4.13 23.21 -2.30
CA VAL A 163 -4.41 22.03 -1.46
C VAL A 163 -3.99 20.73 -2.16
N MET A 164 -4.17 20.64 -3.48
CA MET A 164 -3.71 19.50 -4.26
C MET A 164 -2.19 19.42 -4.28
N ASP A 165 -1.50 20.55 -4.37
CA ASP A 165 -0.04 20.58 -4.31
C ASP A 165 0.52 20.14 -2.96
N TRP A 166 -0.17 20.45 -1.85
CA TRP A 166 0.17 19.90 -0.54
C TRP A 166 0.00 18.38 -0.49
N VAL A 167 -1.08 17.84 -1.06
CA VAL A 167 -1.29 16.39 -1.15
C VAL A 167 -0.19 15.73 -1.98
N ASN A 168 0.16 16.33 -3.12
CA ASN A 168 1.26 15.87 -3.97
C ASN A 168 2.58 15.87 -3.19
N LEU A 169 2.86 16.94 -2.44
CA LEU A 169 4.04 17.04 -1.59
C LEU A 169 4.12 15.90 -0.57
N PHE A 170 3.03 15.63 0.17
CA PHE A 170 3.04 14.59 1.20
C PHE A 170 3.35 13.21 0.61
N ALA A 171 2.71 12.86 -0.50
CA ALA A 171 2.94 11.59 -1.18
C ALA A 171 4.37 11.50 -1.75
N ILE A 172 4.87 12.56 -2.39
CA ILE A 172 6.23 12.61 -2.94
C ILE A 172 7.26 12.47 -1.82
N ALA A 173 7.08 13.17 -0.70
CA ALA A 173 7.99 13.13 0.44
C ALA A 173 8.16 11.70 0.97
N VAL A 174 7.06 10.98 1.19
CA VAL A 174 7.09 9.59 1.66
C VAL A 174 7.77 8.67 0.64
N ASN A 175 7.44 8.79 -0.64
CA ASN A 175 8.03 7.91 -1.66
C ASN A 175 9.50 8.21 -1.97
N GLU A 176 9.96 9.45 -1.78
CA GLU A 176 11.39 9.80 -1.87
C GLU A 176 12.18 9.26 -0.66
N GLU A 177 11.59 9.27 0.54
CA GLU A 177 12.16 8.59 1.71
C GLU A 177 12.23 7.08 1.50
N ASN A 178 11.15 6.46 1.01
CA ASN A 178 11.14 5.04 0.65
C ASN A 178 12.26 4.70 -0.34
N ALA A 179 12.37 5.46 -1.42
CA ALA A 179 13.38 5.23 -2.46
C ALA A 179 14.83 5.39 -1.98
N SER A 180 15.03 6.05 -0.83
CA SER A 180 16.33 6.25 -0.20
C SER A 180 16.62 5.29 0.96
N GLY A 181 15.73 4.33 1.23
CA GLY A 181 15.86 3.40 2.36
C GLY A 181 15.52 4.01 3.72
N GLY A 182 14.76 5.11 3.74
CA GLY A 182 14.24 5.71 4.96
C GLY A 182 13.16 4.84 5.62
N ARG A 183 12.79 5.20 6.86
CA ARG A 183 11.71 4.52 7.59
C ARG A 183 10.36 4.88 6.99
N VAL A 184 9.58 3.88 6.58
CA VAL A 184 8.23 4.04 6.00
C VAL A 184 7.23 3.07 6.64
N VAL A 185 5.95 3.39 6.55
CA VAL A 185 4.84 2.51 6.93
C VAL A 185 4.23 1.92 5.66
N THR A 186 4.02 0.61 5.61
CA THR A 186 3.36 -0.05 4.49
C THR A 186 1.88 0.37 4.40
N ALA A 187 1.40 0.67 3.20
CA ALA A 187 0.01 1.07 2.99
C ALA A 187 -0.54 0.77 1.58
N PRO A 188 -0.67 -0.51 1.15
CA PRO A 188 -0.34 -1.74 1.86
C PRO A 188 1.09 -2.25 1.58
N THR A 189 1.84 -1.60 0.67
CA THR A 189 3.24 -1.91 0.38
C THR A 189 4.11 -0.66 0.50
N ASN A 190 5.43 -0.83 0.51
CA ASN A 190 6.38 0.28 0.50
C ASN A 190 6.25 1.14 -0.78
N GLY A 191 5.96 0.51 -1.93
CA GLY A 191 5.80 1.22 -3.20
C GLY A 191 4.56 2.11 -3.25
N ALA A 192 3.52 1.79 -2.48
CA ALA A 192 2.28 2.56 -2.36
C ALA A 192 2.17 3.36 -1.05
N ALA A 193 3.27 3.46 -0.29
CA ALA A 193 3.25 4.00 1.06
C ALA A 193 2.86 5.49 1.16
N GLY A 194 2.91 6.27 0.08
CA GLY A 194 2.64 7.71 0.11
C GLY A 194 1.16 8.09 0.08
N ILE A 195 0.27 7.21 -0.40
CA ILE A 195 -1.14 7.57 -0.65
C ILE A 195 -1.93 7.78 0.63
N VAL A 196 -2.00 6.76 1.50
CA VAL A 196 -2.72 6.83 2.77
C VAL A 196 -2.23 7.99 3.66
N PRO A 197 -0.92 8.18 3.92
CA PRO A 197 -0.47 9.31 4.72
C PRO A 197 -0.75 10.67 4.08
N ALA A 198 -0.66 10.80 2.74
CA ALA A 198 -1.01 12.06 2.08
C ALA A 198 -2.49 12.45 2.30
N VAL A 199 -3.39 11.47 2.27
CA VAL A 199 -4.82 11.70 2.52
C VAL A 199 -5.12 11.93 4.00
N LEU A 200 -4.40 11.28 4.92
CA LEU A 200 -4.47 11.57 6.36
C LEU A 200 -3.97 12.99 6.69
N HIS A 201 -2.86 13.42 6.08
CA HIS A 201 -2.39 14.81 6.20
C HIS A 201 -3.39 15.81 5.61
N TYR A 202 -4.05 15.46 4.50
CA TYR A 202 -5.12 16.28 3.96
C TYR A 202 -6.26 16.45 4.97
N TYR A 203 -6.71 15.35 5.57
CA TYR A 203 -7.72 15.38 6.63
C TYR A 203 -7.26 16.26 7.80
N ALA A 204 -6.10 15.95 8.38
CA ALA A 204 -5.57 16.63 9.56
C ALA A 204 -5.35 18.15 9.35
N ARG A 205 -5.05 18.57 8.12
CA ARG A 205 -4.65 19.96 7.83
C ARG A 205 -5.77 20.81 7.24
N PHE A 206 -6.65 20.24 6.42
CA PHE A 206 -7.58 21.02 5.60
C PHE A 206 -9.05 20.73 5.89
N ILE A 207 -9.37 19.66 6.62
CA ILE A 207 -10.75 19.38 7.03
C ILE A 207 -11.02 20.06 8.37
N PRO A 208 -12.07 20.91 8.48
CA PRO A 208 -12.49 21.48 9.76
C PRO A 208 -12.76 20.39 10.79
N ASP A 209 -12.44 20.68 12.05
CA ASP A 209 -12.67 19.79 13.20
C ASP A 209 -11.95 18.42 13.14
N ALA A 210 -10.94 18.29 12.27
CA ALA A 210 -10.12 17.09 12.19
C ALA A 210 -9.43 16.79 13.54
N ASN A 211 -9.49 15.52 13.96
CA ASN A 211 -8.97 15.07 15.25
C ASN A 211 -8.42 13.64 15.19
N GLU A 212 -7.79 13.20 16.29
CA GLU A 212 -7.20 11.86 16.39
C GLU A 212 -8.21 10.73 16.18
N ASP A 213 -9.46 10.89 16.64
CA ASP A 213 -10.48 9.85 16.49
C ASP A 213 -10.91 9.70 15.02
N GLY A 214 -10.84 10.78 14.22
CA GLY A 214 -10.91 10.71 12.77
C GLY A 214 -9.75 9.94 12.14
N ILE A 215 -8.52 10.17 12.59
CA ILE A 215 -7.33 9.44 12.11
C ILE A 215 -7.47 7.93 12.39
N VAL A 216 -7.90 7.58 13.61
CA VAL A 216 -8.15 6.18 14.02
C VAL A 216 -9.20 5.53 13.13
N ARG A 217 -10.35 6.19 12.92
CA ARG A 217 -11.40 5.70 12.02
C ARG A 217 -10.90 5.52 10.60
N MET A 218 -10.20 6.51 10.04
CA MET A 218 -9.62 6.42 8.69
C MET A 218 -8.72 5.18 8.54
N LEU A 219 -7.84 4.91 9.50
CA LEU A 219 -6.95 3.75 9.44
C LEU A 219 -7.71 2.42 9.55
N LEU A 220 -8.77 2.35 10.36
CA LEU A 220 -9.62 1.17 10.48
C LEU A 220 -10.45 0.92 9.21
N THR A 221 -11.03 1.96 8.61
CA THR A 221 -11.75 1.85 7.33
C THR A 221 -10.80 1.44 6.20
N ALA A 222 -9.61 2.05 6.14
CA ALA A 222 -8.57 1.65 5.21
C ALA A 222 -8.19 0.18 5.38
N ALA A 223 -8.08 -0.31 6.62
CA ALA A 223 -7.81 -1.71 6.91
C ALA A 223 -8.95 -2.64 6.44
N ALA A 224 -10.21 -2.24 6.60
CA ALA A 224 -11.36 -3.01 6.08
C ALA A 224 -11.23 -3.25 4.57
N ILE A 225 -10.93 -2.19 3.82
CA ILE A 225 -10.76 -2.27 2.36
C ILE A 225 -9.52 -3.09 2.00
N ALA A 226 -8.41 -2.93 2.74
CA ALA A 226 -7.20 -3.72 2.53
C ALA A 226 -7.43 -5.23 2.67
N VAL A 227 -8.24 -5.65 3.66
CA VAL A 227 -8.65 -7.05 3.85
C VAL A 227 -9.36 -7.57 2.60
N LEU A 228 -10.31 -6.82 2.03
CA LEU A 228 -11.03 -7.25 0.82
C LEU A 228 -10.10 -7.47 -0.38
N PHE A 229 -9.10 -6.60 -0.59
CA PHE A 229 -8.10 -6.79 -1.65
C PHE A 229 -7.20 -8.00 -1.39
N LYS A 230 -6.76 -8.18 -0.15
CA LYS A 230 -5.87 -9.27 0.24
C LYS A 230 -6.54 -10.64 0.10
N GLU A 231 -7.77 -10.79 0.58
CA GLU A 231 -8.48 -12.07 0.60
C GLU A 231 -8.99 -12.48 -0.78
N ASN A 232 -9.38 -11.53 -1.63
CA ASN A 232 -10.04 -11.84 -2.91
C ASN A 232 -9.15 -11.68 -4.14
N ALA A 233 -7.94 -11.13 -3.98
CA ALA A 233 -7.00 -10.90 -5.06
C ALA A 233 -5.55 -11.02 -4.56
N SER A 234 -4.75 -9.99 -4.74
CA SER A 234 -3.39 -9.90 -4.23
C SER A 234 -3.00 -8.42 -4.10
N ILE A 235 -2.09 -8.13 -3.17
CA ILE A 235 -1.43 -6.84 -3.01
C ILE A 235 0.01 -6.85 -3.54
N SER A 236 0.39 -7.92 -4.25
CA SER A 236 1.73 -8.11 -4.81
C SER A 236 1.82 -7.54 -6.23
N GLY A 237 2.73 -6.59 -6.45
CA GLY A 237 3.04 -6.05 -7.78
C GLY A 237 3.51 -7.13 -8.76
N ALA A 238 4.16 -8.18 -8.25
CA ALA A 238 4.59 -9.34 -9.02
C ALA A 238 3.44 -10.25 -9.50
N GLU A 239 2.26 -10.19 -8.86
CA GLU A 239 1.13 -11.06 -9.20
C GLU A 239 0.08 -10.33 -10.02
N VAL A 240 -0.32 -9.14 -9.58
CA VAL A 240 -1.43 -8.39 -10.17
C VAL A 240 -1.04 -7.02 -10.73
N GLY A 241 0.23 -6.66 -10.71
CA GLY A 241 0.70 -5.34 -11.13
C GLY A 241 0.42 -4.24 -10.10
N CYS A 242 0.70 -3.00 -10.47
CA CYS A 242 0.66 -1.85 -9.55
C CYS A 242 -0.78 -1.47 -9.15
N GLN A 243 -1.80 -1.96 -9.86
CA GLN A 243 -3.18 -1.89 -9.42
C GLN A 243 -3.42 -2.57 -8.04
N GLY A 244 -2.69 -3.64 -7.72
CA GLY A 244 -2.79 -4.30 -6.41
C GLY A 244 -2.09 -3.54 -5.28
N GLU A 245 -1.21 -2.60 -5.63
CA GLU A 245 -0.44 -1.81 -4.66
C GLU A 245 -0.99 -0.39 -4.58
N VAL A 246 -0.74 0.42 -5.60
CA VAL A 246 -1.18 1.82 -5.72
C VAL A 246 -2.69 1.90 -5.87
N GLY A 247 -3.30 0.98 -6.63
CA GLY A 247 -4.76 0.93 -6.79
C GLY A 247 -5.46 0.58 -5.47
N ALA A 248 -5.00 -0.46 -4.77
CA ALA A 248 -5.51 -0.81 -3.45
C ALA A 248 -5.33 0.33 -2.43
N ALA A 249 -4.15 0.97 -2.38
CA ALA A 249 -3.91 2.12 -1.51
C ALA A 249 -4.84 3.32 -1.82
N CYS A 250 -5.11 3.57 -3.10
CA CYS A 250 -6.07 4.59 -3.56
C CYS A 250 -7.48 4.27 -3.06
N SER A 251 -7.95 3.02 -3.20
CA SER A 251 -9.25 2.58 -2.66
C SER A 251 -9.33 2.69 -1.14
N MET A 252 -8.29 2.25 -0.44
CA MET A 252 -8.20 2.33 1.02
C MET A 252 -8.35 3.77 1.51
N ALA A 253 -7.59 4.70 0.91
CA ALA A 253 -7.60 6.10 1.29
C ALA A 253 -8.92 6.81 0.90
N ALA A 254 -9.52 6.45 -0.23
CA ALA A 254 -10.80 7.00 -0.68
C ALA A 254 -11.93 6.64 0.30
N ALA A 255 -12.04 5.36 0.66
CA ALA A 255 -13.01 4.85 1.62
C ALA A 255 -12.85 5.50 2.99
N ALA A 256 -11.61 5.54 3.49
CA ALA A 256 -11.26 6.14 4.76
C ALA A 256 -11.68 7.61 4.85
N LEU A 257 -11.35 8.41 3.83
CA LEU A 257 -11.75 9.82 3.79
C LEU A 257 -13.27 9.98 3.67
N CYS A 258 -13.92 9.15 2.84
CA CYS A 258 -15.37 9.20 2.68
C CYS A 258 -16.10 8.99 4.01
N GLU A 259 -15.66 8.02 4.82
CA GLU A 259 -16.29 7.73 6.10
C GLU A 259 -16.18 8.91 7.08
N VAL A 260 -14.99 9.48 7.26
CA VAL A 260 -14.81 10.58 8.22
C VAL A 260 -15.43 11.90 7.78
N LEU A 261 -15.75 12.04 6.49
CA LEU A 261 -16.54 13.14 5.95
C LEU A 261 -18.06 12.91 6.07
N GLY A 262 -18.49 11.80 6.69
CA GLY A 262 -19.89 11.50 6.98
C GLY A 262 -20.58 10.65 5.93
N GLY A 263 -19.84 9.95 5.06
CA GLY A 263 -20.41 9.02 4.09
C GLY A 263 -21.07 7.80 4.76
N THR A 264 -22.15 7.29 4.17
CA THR A 264 -22.74 6.01 4.58
C THR A 264 -21.84 4.83 4.19
N PRO A 265 -21.99 3.63 4.79
CA PRO A 265 -21.25 2.44 4.37
C PRO A 265 -21.28 2.19 2.85
N GLU A 266 -22.42 2.41 2.19
CA GLU A 266 -22.57 2.29 0.73
C GLU A 266 -21.75 3.34 -0.04
N GLN A 267 -21.67 4.57 0.48
CA GLN A 267 -20.80 5.61 -0.10
C GLN A 267 -19.32 5.30 0.14
N VAL A 268 -18.98 4.69 1.27
CA VAL A 268 -17.62 4.22 1.59
C VAL A 268 -17.20 3.10 0.63
N GLU A 269 -18.07 2.11 0.39
CA GLU A 269 -17.84 1.09 -0.64
C GLU A 269 -17.67 1.73 -2.02
N ASN A 270 -18.55 2.65 -2.40
CA ASN A 270 -18.47 3.33 -3.70
C ASN A 270 -17.15 4.11 -3.85
N ALA A 271 -16.68 4.78 -2.80
CA ALA A 271 -15.41 5.51 -2.85
C ALA A 271 -14.22 4.55 -3.04
N ALA A 272 -14.25 3.40 -2.35
CA ALA A 272 -13.26 2.34 -2.54
C ALA A 272 -13.27 1.81 -3.97
N GLU A 273 -14.47 1.59 -4.52
CA GLU A 273 -14.69 1.06 -5.86
C GLU A 273 -14.15 2.00 -6.94
N ILE A 274 -14.54 3.27 -6.94
CA ILE A 274 -14.00 4.29 -7.85
C ILE A 274 -12.47 4.36 -7.72
N GLY A 275 -11.94 4.22 -6.50
CA GLY A 275 -10.52 4.19 -6.23
C GLY A 275 -9.77 3.11 -7.02
N ILE A 276 -10.32 1.89 -7.12
CA ILE A 276 -9.69 0.80 -7.86
C ILE A 276 -10.03 0.86 -9.34
N GLU A 277 -11.26 1.24 -9.70
CA GLU A 277 -11.71 1.36 -11.09
C GLU A 277 -10.74 2.23 -11.91
N HIS A 278 -10.32 3.37 -11.35
CA HIS A 278 -9.38 4.30 -11.96
C HIS A 278 -7.91 3.84 -11.93
N ASN A 279 -7.64 2.60 -11.51
CA ASN A 279 -6.32 1.97 -11.52
C ASN A 279 -6.32 0.58 -12.15
N LEU A 280 -7.46 0.06 -12.62
CA LEU A 280 -7.52 -1.24 -13.30
C LEU A 280 -6.62 -1.27 -14.54
N GLY A 281 -5.85 -2.35 -14.67
CA GLY A 281 -4.85 -2.54 -15.73
C GLY A 281 -3.49 -1.88 -15.47
N LEU A 282 -3.29 -1.20 -14.33
CA LEU A 282 -2.02 -0.54 -14.03
C LEU A 282 -0.91 -1.56 -13.80
N THR A 283 0.06 -1.59 -14.72
CA THR A 283 1.22 -2.49 -14.73
C THR A 283 2.29 -2.10 -13.71
N CYS A 284 3.11 -3.05 -13.25
CA CYS A 284 4.23 -2.78 -12.34
C CYS A 284 5.56 -2.96 -13.07
N ASP A 285 5.95 -1.96 -13.87
CA ASP A 285 7.17 -2.02 -14.68
C ASP A 285 8.02 -0.75 -14.44
N PRO A 286 8.68 -0.65 -13.28
CA PRO A 286 9.45 0.52 -12.91
C PRO A 286 10.77 0.63 -13.69
N VAL A 287 11.21 1.86 -13.95
CA VAL A 287 12.49 2.13 -14.63
C VAL A 287 13.65 1.63 -13.76
N GLY A 288 14.53 0.83 -14.36
CA GLY A 288 15.69 0.26 -13.68
C GLY A 288 15.36 -0.74 -12.56
N GLY A 289 14.10 -1.17 -12.41
CA GLY A 289 13.68 -1.99 -11.26
C GLY A 289 13.61 -1.26 -9.94
N LEU A 290 13.62 0.07 -9.96
CA LEU A 290 13.68 0.91 -8.77
C LEU A 290 12.32 1.49 -8.43
N VAL A 291 12.01 1.57 -7.14
CA VAL A 291 10.77 2.20 -6.64
C VAL A 291 10.88 3.72 -6.70
N GLN A 292 11.06 4.26 -7.91
CA GLN A 292 11.24 5.69 -8.20
C GLN A 292 10.30 6.13 -9.31
N ILE A 293 10.58 5.73 -10.56
CA ILE A 293 9.78 6.09 -11.73
C ILE A 293 9.06 4.84 -12.23
N PRO A 294 7.72 4.84 -12.39
CA PRO A 294 6.76 5.93 -12.15
C PRO A 294 6.14 5.91 -10.73
N CYS A 295 6.77 5.22 -9.77
CA CYS A 295 6.21 4.95 -8.45
C CYS A 295 5.90 6.22 -7.64
N ILE A 296 6.80 7.22 -7.67
CA ILE A 296 6.64 8.47 -6.91
C ILE A 296 5.43 9.26 -7.42
N GLU A 297 5.32 9.47 -8.73
CA GLU A 297 4.18 10.18 -9.34
C GLU A 297 2.87 9.42 -9.16
N ARG A 298 2.90 8.08 -9.22
CA ARG A 298 1.72 7.25 -8.99
C ARG A 298 1.13 7.45 -7.61
N ASN A 299 1.95 7.68 -6.58
CA ASN A 299 1.45 7.96 -5.23
C ASN A 299 0.81 9.35 -5.14
N ALA A 300 1.44 10.38 -5.72
CA ALA A 300 0.87 11.73 -5.77
C ALA A 300 -0.49 11.74 -6.49
N ILE A 301 -0.55 11.17 -7.69
CA ILE A 301 -1.78 11.05 -8.47
C ILE A 301 -2.80 10.17 -7.75
N GLY A 302 -2.37 9.07 -7.12
CA GLY A 302 -3.23 8.17 -6.37
C GLY A 302 -3.92 8.84 -5.19
N ALA A 303 -3.20 9.68 -4.42
CA ALA A 303 -3.78 10.44 -3.31
C ALA A 303 -4.83 11.45 -3.79
N VAL A 304 -4.57 12.14 -4.90
CA VAL A 304 -5.54 13.07 -5.50
C VAL A 304 -6.79 12.33 -6.01
N LYS A 305 -6.61 11.18 -6.68
CA LYS A 305 -7.72 10.31 -7.10
C LYS A 305 -8.55 9.86 -5.90
N ALA A 306 -7.91 9.46 -4.81
CA ALA A 306 -8.59 9.01 -3.60
C ALA A 306 -9.47 10.11 -2.99
N ILE A 307 -8.95 11.34 -2.89
CA ILE A 307 -9.73 12.49 -2.41
C ILE A 307 -10.92 12.76 -3.34
N ASN A 308 -10.69 12.74 -4.65
CA ASN A 308 -11.76 12.98 -5.61
C ASN A 308 -12.83 11.87 -5.59
N ALA A 309 -12.42 10.60 -5.47
CA ALA A 309 -13.33 9.46 -5.34
C ALA A 309 -14.23 9.61 -4.10
N ALA A 310 -13.66 9.95 -2.94
CA ALA A 310 -14.44 10.21 -1.73
C ALA A 310 -15.47 11.34 -1.94
N ARG A 311 -15.07 12.44 -2.59
CA ARG A 311 -15.99 13.56 -2.88
C ARG A 311 -17.10 13.18 -3.86
N LEU A 312 -16.78 12.43 -4.91
CA LEU A 312 -17.77 11.94 -5.87
C LEU A 312 -18.82 11.07 -5.18
N SER A 313 -18.39 10.14 -4.32
CA SER A 313 -19.29 9.26 -3.58
C SER A 313 -20.17 10.00 -2.59
N LEU A 314 -19.65 11.03 -1.91
CA LEU A 314 -20.42 11.89 -1.00
C LEU A 314 -21.50 12.72 -1.73
N HIS A 315 -21.24 13.12 -2.98
CA HIS A 315 -22.25 13.78 -3.82
C HIS A 315 -23.25 12.81 -4.46
N GLY A 316 -22.98 11.50 -4.38
CA GLY A 316 -23.91 10.44 -4.75
C GLY A 316 -24.79 10.01 -3.59
N ASN A 317 -25.53 8.92 -3.79
CA ASN A 317 -26.40 8.31 -2.77
C ASN A 317 -25.94 6.89 -2.35
N GLY A 318 -24.69 6.54 -2.67
CA GLY A 318 -24.12 5.21 -2.42
C GLY A 318 -24.53 4.14 -3.45
N HIS A 319 -25.54 4.39 -4.30
CA HIS A 319 -25.92 3.44 -5.34
C HIS A 319 -24.99 3.56 -6.54
N HIS A 320 -24.34 2.46 -6.88
CA HIS A 320 -23.44 2.36 -8.02
C HIS A 320 -23.64 1.01 -8.73
N LYS A 321 -23.36 0.96 -10.03
CA LYS A 321 -23.66 -0.23 -10.85
C LYS A 321 -22.63 -1.34 -10.69
N VAL A 322 -21.38 -0.98 -10.44
CA VAL A 322 -20.24 -1.90 -10.39
C VAL A 322 -19.84 -2.04 -8.93
N SER A 323 -20.15 -3.16 -8.26
CA SER A 323 -19.79 -3.31 -6.85
C SER A 323 -18.28 -3.37 -6.64
N LEU A 324 -17.81 -3.06 -5.43
CA LEU A 324 -16.39 -3.20 -5.09
C LEU A 324 -15.90 -4.64 -5.32
N ASP A 325 -16.72 -5.63 -4.96
CA ASP A 325 -16.40 -7.04 -5.21
C ASP A 325 -16.19 -7.35 -6.70
N ALA A 326 -16.98 -6.71 -7.58
CA ALA A 326 -16.82 -6.86 -9.02
C ALA A 326 -15.50 -6.22 -9.49
N ALA A 327 -15.19 -5.02 -9.00
CA ALA A 327 -13.95 -4.33 -9.32
C ALA A 327 -12.70 -5.09 -8.83
N ILE A 328 -12.73 -5.66 -7.62
CA ILE A 328 -11.64 -6.51 -7.08
C ILE A 328 -11.47 -7.78 -7.93
N ARG A 329 -12.56 -8.44 -8.33
CA ARG A 329 -12.48 -9.58 -9.25
C ARG A 329 -11.88 -9.19 -10.59
N THR A 330 -12.30 -8.05 -11.16
CA THR A 330 -11.72 -7.53 -12.40
C THR A 330 -10.23 -7.23 -12.23
N MET A 331 -9.80 -6.67 -11.09
CA MET A 331 -8.39 -6.46 -10.78
C MET A 331 -7.63 -7.79 -10.81
N ARG A 332 -8.11 -8.81 -10.09
CA ARG A 332 -7.49 -10.14 -10.05
C ARG A 332 -7.37 -10.76 -11.44
N ASP A 333 -8.46 -10.77 -12.20
CA ASP A 333 -8.51 -11.36 -13.53
C ASP A 333 -7.59 -10.61 -14.51
N THR A 334 -7.60 -9.28 -14.46
CA THR A 334 -6.66 -8.44 -15.23
C THR A 334 -5.20 -8.73 -14.87
N GLY A 335 -4.91 -8.94 -13.58
CA GLY A 335 -3.58 -9.30 -13.09
C GLY A 335 -3.12 -10.68 -13.57
N ARG A 336 -4.04 -11.66 -13.62
CA ARG A 336 -3.78 -12.98 -14.20
C ARG A 336 -3.45 -12.87 -15.69
N ASP A 337 -4.21 -12.06 -16.42
CA ASP A 337 -4.06 -11.90 -17.88
C ASP A 337 -2.88 -10.98 -18.25
N MET A 338 -2.36 -10.21 -17.28
CA MET A 338 -1.19 -9.36 -17.46
C MET A 338 0.05 -10.19 -17.80
N HIS A 339 0.65 -9.92 -18.97
CA HIS A 339 1.87 -10.59 -19.37
C HIS A 339 2.98 -10.36 -18.34
N VAL A 340 3.74 -11.42 -18.02
CA VAL A 340 4.85 -11.41 -17.05
C VAL A 340 5.82 -10.22 -17.18
N LYS A 341 6.11 -9.74 -18.40
CA LYS A 341 7.02 -8.61 -18.65
C LYS A 341 6.47 -7.24 -18.22
N TYR A 342 5.17 -7.16 -17.92
CA TYR A 342 4.49 -5.96 -17.44
C TYR A 342 4.13 -6.05 -15.94
N LYS A 343 4.47 -7.17 -15.29
CA LYS A 343 4.53 -7.27 -13.82
C LYS A 343 5.91 -6.82 -13.34
N GLU A 344 6.20 -7.00 -12.06
CA GLU A 344 7.42 -6.59 -11.35
C GLU A 344 8.71 -7.29 -11.84
N THR A 345 9.05 -7.11 -13.12
CA THR A 345 10.24 -7.68 -13.77
C THR A 345 11.11 -6.60 -14.40
N SER A 346 10.57 -5.41 -14.66
CA SER A 346 11.27 -4.29 -15.33
C SER A 346 11.82 -4.65 -16.70
N ARG A 347 11.09 -5.52 -17.41
CA ARG A 347 11.47 -6.11 -18.70
C ARG A 347 10.53 -5.69 -19.83
N GLY A 348 9.62 -4.74 -19.58
CA GLY A 348 8.64 -4.29 -20.55
C GLY A 348 8.43 -2.78 -20.49
N GLY A 349 7.21 -2.38 -20.86
CA GLY A 349 6.61 -1.07 -20.61
C GLY A 349 7.53 0.14 -20.63
N LEU A 350 7.51 0.92 -19.54
CA LEU A 350 8.31 2.13 -19.41
C LEU A 350 9.78 1.78 -19.14
N ALA A 351 10.04 0.65 -18.48
CA ALA A 351 11.39 0.25 -18.08
C ALA A 351 12.33 0.07 -19.28
N VAL A 352 11.85 -0.51 -20.37
CA VAL A 352 12.69 -0.75 -21.58
C VAL A 352 12.73 0.42 -22.54
N ASN A 353 11.78 1.36 -22.45
CA ASN A 353 11.73 2.52 -23.35
C ASN A 353 12.51 3.73 -22.85
N VAL A 354 12.79 3.82 -21.54
CA VAL A 354 13.57 4.92 -20.94
C VAL A 354 15.08 4.66 -20.95
N ILE A 355 15.51 3.39 -21.12
CA ILE A 355 16.94 3.01 -21.15
C ILE A 355 17.61 3.31 -22.51
N GLU A 356 16.84 3.52 -23.58
CA GLU A 356 17.38 3.85 -24.92
C GLU A 356 17.59 5.36 -25.18
N CYS A 357 17.62 6.21 -24.14
CA CYS A 357 17.82 7.66 -24.26
C CYS A 357 19.13 8.13 -23.63
#